data_AF-A0A1X0RV87-F1
#
_entry.id   AF-A0A1X0RV87-F1
#
_cell.length_a   1.000
_cell.length_b   1.000
_cell.length_c   1.000
_cell.angle_alpha   90.00
_cell.angle_beta   90.00
_cell.angle_gamma   90.00
#
_symmetry.space_group_name_H-M   'P 1'
#
loop_
_entity.id
_entity.type
_entity.pdbx_description
1 polymer ?
#
loop_
_entity_poly.entity_id
_entity_poly.type
_entity_poly.pdbx_seq_one_letter_code
_entity_poly.pdbx_strand_id
1 'polypeptide(L)'
;MVNTVYLHLSKTIYDIQRNLISLEIGMIRLLQLSIKENISTYEKKIIKGVVSMLNFLPKKEVDESKLGESELWSTYHHPLLTSLLSDNQQNVILRWTNKAAENFKQRRPDAIICRTENGVDLTLAFGECKLGSTRAKATCMDIAKLAMFTQRTINISNRQNVFSFNIKGFKVKFFVTSLKNERVYLMKQVGEVVLPRSLDGMPYFINMKTINDLLQVTKCYWEECNKELHDDKINWKIEVDYEKYLDAIDNRSNDYQ
;
A
#
# COMPACT_ATOMS: atom_id res chain seq x y z
N MET A 1 7.53 -18.21 -19.40
CA MET A 1 8.82 -17.87 -18.75
C MET A 1 8.57 -17.87 -17.25
N VAL A 2 9.09 -18.85 -16.52
CA VAL A 2 8.86 -18.93 -15.06
C VAL A 2 9.61 -17.76 -14.42
N ASN A 3 8.92 -16.98 -13.60
CA ASN A 3 9.52 -15.81 -12.93
C ASN A 3 10.65 -16.31 -12.01
N THR A 4 11.90 -15.98 -12.34
CA THR A 4 13.11 -16.38 -11.59
C THR A 4 13.00 -16.03 -10.11
N VAL A 5 12.39 -14.88 -9.79
CA VAL A 5 12.18 -14.43 -8.40
C VAL A 5 11.20 -15.34 -7.68
N TYR A 6 10.08 -15.70 -8.32
CA TYR A 6 9.12 -16.65 -7.75
C TYR A 6 9.78 -17.98 -7.38
N LEU A 7 10.59 -18.56 -8.29
CA LEU A 7 11.26 -19.84 -8.03
C LEU A 7 12.17 -19.78 -6.81
N HIS A 8 12.97 -18.72 -6.69
CA HIS A 8 13.90 -18.57 -5.57
C HIS A 8 13.16 -18.31 -4.25
N LEU A 9 12.12 -17.47 -4.28
CA LEU A 9 11.27 -17.24 -3.10
C LEU A 9 10.61 -18.55 -2.67
N SER A 10 9.93 -19.23 -3.60
CA SER A 10 9.21 -20.47 -3.31
C SER A 10 10.15 -21.55 -2.75
N LYS A 11 11.32 -21.75 -3.36
CA LYS A 11 12.31 -22.72 -2.86
C LYS A 11 12.81 -22.35 -1.47
N THR A 12 13.14 -21.08 -1.24
CA THR A 12 13.67 -20.65 0.06
C THR A 12 12.63 -20.80 1.16
N ILE A 13 11.37 -20.40 0.91
CA ILE A 13 10.27 -20.60 1.85
C ILE A 13 10.02 -22.09 2.12
N TYR A 14 10.06 -22.93 1.08
CA TYR A 14 9.95 -24.37 1.24
C TYR A 14 11.06 -24.94 2.13
N ASP A 15 12.32 -24.56 1.89
CA ASP A 15 13.47 -25.03 2.66
C ASP A 15 13.36 -24.61 4.14
N ILE A 16 12.89 -23.38 4.42
CA ILE A 16 12.63 -22.91 5.80
C ILE A 16 11.54 -23.76 6.45
N GLN A 17 10.41 -23.97 5.79
CA GLN A 17 9.29 -24.72 6.36
C GLN A 17 9.61 -26.18 6.63
N ARG A 18 10.46 -26.78 5.80
CA ARG A 18 10.95 -28.14 5.99
C ARG A 18 12.09 -28.24 7.01
N ASN A 19 12.48 -27.12 7.64
CA ASN A 19 13.63 -27.02 8.53
C ASN A 19 14.94 -27.50 7.87
N LEU A 20 15.05 -27.40 6.55
CA LEU A 20 16.29 -27.69 5.81
C LEU A 20 17.31 -26.56 5.99
N ILE A 21 16.81 -25.34 6.22
CA ILE A 21 17.59 -24.17 6.59
C ILE A 21 16.89 -23.40 7.73
N SER A 22 17.65 -22.65 8.51
CA SER A 22 17.08 -21.72 9.49
C SER A 22 16.42 -20.52 8.79
N LEU A 23 15.50 -19.86 9.51
CA LEU A 23 14.86 -18.61 9.07
C LEU A 23 15.90 -17.56 8.67
N GLU A 24 16.95 -17.40 9.50
CA GLU A 24 18.04 -16.46 9.27
C GLU A 24 18.81 -16.75 7.97
N ILE A 25 19.19 -18.00 7.74
CA ILE A 25 19.86 -18.42 6.49
C ILE A 25 18.95 -18.14 5.29
N GLY A 26 17.65 -18.41 5.42
CA GLY A 26 16.67 -18.11 4.39
C GLY A 26 16.61 -16.61 4.06
N MET A 27 16.54 -15.74 5.07
CA MET A 27 16.54 -14.29 4.90
C MET A 27 17.82 -13.80 4.21
N ILE A 28 19.00 -14.30 4.61
CA ILE A 28 20.29 -13.96 3.99
C ILE A 28 20.29 -14.36 2.51
N ARG A 29 19.84 -15.58 2.17
CA ARG A 29 19.77 -16.04 0.78
C ARG A 29 18.89 -15.14 -0.09
N LEU A 30 17.76 -14.69 0.43
CA LEU A 30 16.87 -13.77 -0.28
C LEU A 30 17.50 -12.39 -0.45
N LEU A 31 18.17 -11.85 0.57
CA LEU A 31 18.90 -10.58 0.44
C LEU A 31 20.04 -10.67 -0.59
N GLN A 32 20.77 -11.78 -0.63
CA GLN A 32 21.79 -12.05 -1.66
C GLN A 32 21.20 -12.16 -3.06
N LEU A 33 19.97 -12.68 -3.21
CA LEU A 33 19.27 -12.62 -4.49
C LEU A 33 19.00 -11.17 -4.91
N SER A 34 18.61 -10.30 -3.97
CA SER A 34 18.24 -8.91 -4.26
C SER A 34 19.40 -8.03 -4.75
N ILE A 35 20.65 -8.47 -4.62
CA ILE A 35 21.82 -7.72 -5.13
C ILE A 35 22.26 -8.17 -6.53
N LYS A 36 21.70 -9.24 -7.08
CA LYS A 36 22.06 -9.71 -8.42
C LYS A 36 21.63 -8.69 -9.50
N GLU A 37 22.46 -8.54 -10.53
CA GLU A 37 22.27 -7.54 -11.59
C GLU A 37 21.02 -7.79 -12.43
N ASN A 38 20.63 -9.05 -12.62
CA ASN A 38 19.48 -9.44 -13.42
C ASN A 38 18.13 -9.31 -12.69
N ILE A 39 18.13 -8.80 -11.44
CA ILE A 39 16.90 -8.56 -10.67
C ILE A 39 16.52 -7.09 -10.82
N SER A 40 15.30 -6.83 -11.30
CA SER A 40 14.81 -5.45 -11.46
C SER A 40 14.60 -4.75 -10.12
N THR A 41 14.62 -3.42 -10.11
CA THR A 41 14.38 -2.62 -8.90
C THR A 41 13.08 -3.00 -8.17
N TYR A 42 12.02 -3.33 -8.90
CA TYR A 42 10.73 -3.70 -8.30
C TYR A 42 10.73 -5.11 -7.73
N GLU A 43 11.42 -6.05 -8.38
CA GLU A 43 11.63 -7.37 -7.83
C GLU A 43 12.47 -7.32 -6.55
N LYS A 44 13.48 -6.44 -6.49
CA LYS A 44 14.25 -6.18 -5.25
C LYS A 44 13.34 -5.71 -4.12
N LYS A 45 12.39 -4.81 -4.39
CA LYS A 45 11.40 -4.34 -3.40
C LYS A 45 10.49 -5.47 -2.91
N ILE A 46 10.07 -6.38 -3.79
CA ILE A 46 9.29 -7.57 -3.38
C ILE A 46 10.13 -8.50 -2.50
N ILE A 47 11.36 -8.82 -2.91
CA ILE A 47 12.26 -9.71 -2.16
C ILE A 47 12.51 -9.16 -0.75
N LYS A 48 12.84 -7.87 -0.64
CA LYS A 48 13.03 -7.19 0.65
C LYS A 48 11.74 -7.18 1.49
N GLY A 49 10.59 -7.04 0.86
CA GLY A 49 9.28 -7.12 1.52
C GLY A 49 9.02 -8.50 2.12
N VAL A 50 9.31 -9.56 1.37
CA VAL A 50 9.22 -10.94 1.88
C VAL A 50 10.18 -11.17 3.03
N VAL A 51 11.43 -10.69 2.94
CA VAL A 51 12.40 -10.79 4.05
C VAL A 51 11.90 -10.04 5.29
N SER A 52 11.31 -8.85 5.12
CA SER A 52 10.73 -8.10 6.22
C SER A 52 9.57 -8.86 6.86
N MET A 53 8.67 -9.45 6.07
CA MET A 53 7.59 -10.30 6.58
C MET A 53 8.13 -11.50 7.38
N LEU A 54 9.18 -12.17 6.89
CA LEU A 54 9.81 -13.28 7.62
C LEU A 54 10.33 -12.88 9.01
N ASN A 55 10.70 -11.61 9.20
CA ASN A 55 11.19 -11.09 10.48
C ASN A 55 10.07 -10.68 11.44
N PHE A 56 8.91 -10.25 10.91
CA PHE A 56 7.82 -9.68 11.71
C PHE A 56 6.69 -10.67 12.00
N LEU A 57 6.42 -11.60 11.07
CA LEU A 57 5.26 -12.47 11.20
C LEU A 57 5.44 -13.48 12.35
N PRO A 58 4.36 -13.77 13.11
CA PRO A 58 4.40 -14.81 14.10
C PRO A 58 4.60 -16.17 13.43
N LYS A 59 5.17 -17.13 14.18
CA LYS A 59 5.38 -18.49 13.66
C LYS A 59 4.05 -19.15 13.25
N LYS A 60 3.03 -19.01 14.09
CA LYS A 60 1.69 -19.59 13.91
C LYS A 60 0.65 -18.51 13.72
N GLU A 61 -0.46 -18.86 13.07
CA GLU A 61 -1.58 -17.94 12.87
C GLU A 61 -2.17 -17.50 14.20
N VAL A 62 -2.54 -16.21 14.25
CA VAL A 62 -3.33 -15.64 15.33
C VAL A 62 -4.80 -15.59 14.94
N ASP A 63 -5.67 -15.66 15.95
CA ASP A 63 -7.09 -15.47 15.80
C ASP A 63 -7.40 -14.02 15.40
N GLU A 64 -7.93 -13.82 14.19
CA GLU A 64 -8.24 -12.49 13.66
C GLU A 64 -9.26 -11.73 14.52
N SER A 65 -10.12 -12.43 15.27
CA SER A 65 -11.08 -11.78 16.16
C SER A 65 -10.44 -11.07 17.35
N LYS A 66 -9.18 -11.40 17.66
CA LYS A 66 -8.40 -10.82 18.77
C LYS A 66 -7.41 -9.75 18.31
N LEU A 67 -7.29 -9.52 17.00
CA LEU A 67 -6.37 -8.53 16.46
C LEU A 67 -6.92 -7.12 16.62
N GLY A 68 -6.09 -6.23 17.17
CA GLY A 68 -6.30 -4.79 17.10
C GLY A 68 -5.90 -4.23 15.73
N GLU A 69 -6.50 -3.11 15.31
CA GLU A 69 -6.17 -2.48 14.03
C GLU A 69 -4.70 -2.06 13.95
N SER A 70 -4.14 -1.56 15.08
CA SER A 70 -2.72 -1.22 15.19
C SER A 70 -1.79 -2.42 15.00
N GLU A 71 -2.13 -3.55 15.60
CA GLU A 71 -1.38 -4.79 15.41
C GLU A 71 -1.50 -5.30 13.97
N LEU A 72 -2.71 -5.22 13.40
CA LEU A 72 -2.98 -5.62 12.02
C LEU A 72 -2.06 -4.90 11.04
N TRP A 73 -2.00 -3.56 11.11
CA TRP A 73 -1.17 -2.83 10.16
C TRP A 73 0.32 -2.88 10.50
N SER A 74 0.73 -2.87 11.77
CA SER A 74 2.15 -2.79 12.15
C SER A 74 2.89 -4.10 11.94
N THR A 75 2.29 -5.23 12.34
CA THR A 75 2.92 -6.54 12.29
C THR A 75 2.78 -7.20 10.92
N TYR A 76 1.60 -7.09 10.30
CA TYR A 76 1.29 -7.89 9.11
C TYR A 76 1.46 -7.11 7.80
N HIS A 77 1.05 -5.84 7.76
CA HIS A 77 1.01 -5.08 6.51
C HIS A 77 2.24 -4.19 6.28
N HIS A 78 2.66 -3.47 7.31
CA HIS A 78 3.77 -2.52 7.24
C HIS A 78 5.09 -3.15 6.72
N PRO A 79 5.49 -4.38 7.11
CA PRO A 79 6.72 -5.00 6.62
C PRO A 79 6.79 -5.10 5.08
N LEU A 80 5.69 -5.53 4.47
CA LEU A 80 5.60 -5.62 3.01
C LEU A 80 5.44 -4.23 2.39
N LEU A 81 4.44 -3.47 2.84
CA LEU A 81 4.06 -2.20 2.21
C LEU A 81 5.19 -1.17 2.24
N THR A 82 5.96 -1.09 3.32
CA THR A 82 7.11 -0.19 3.40
C THR A 82 8.17 -0.54 2.36
N SER A 83 8.44 -1.83 2.13
CA SER A 83 9.41 -2.24 1.11
C SER A 83 8.93 -1.93 -0.32
N LEU A 84 7.62 -2.08 -0.57
CA LEU A 84 7.03 -1.80 -1.88
C LEU A 84 6.92 -0.30 -2.17
N LEU A 85 6.59 0.51 -1.18
CA LEU A 85 6.12 1.89 -1.38
C LEU A 85 7.06 2.97 -0.83
N SER A 86 8.10 2.60 -0.08
CA SER A 86 9.12 3.52 0.44
C SER A 86 10.46 3.37 -0.28
N ASP A 87 11.26 4.43 -0.23
CA ASP A 87 12.65 4.47 -0.63
C ASP A 87 13.39 5.56 0.14
N ASN A 88 14.23 5.16 1.10
CA ASN A 88 14.98 6.08 1.94
C ASN A 88 15.98 6.91 1.12
N GLN A 89 16.52 6.40 0.00
CA GLN A 89 17.45 7.16 -0.83
C GLN A 89 16.75 8.29 -1.58
N GLN A 90 15.44 8.13 -1.82
CA GLN A 90 14.59 9.15 -2.44
C GLN A 90 13.76 9.94 -1.41
N ASN A 91 14.04 9.79 -0.11
CA ASN A 91 13.25 10.34 1.00
C ASN A 91 11.74 10.04 0.91
N VAL A 92 11.35 8.93 0.29
CA VAL A 92 9.95 8.49 0.18
C VAL A 92 9.65 7.52 1.32
N ILE A 93 8.69 7.85 2.19
CA ILE A 93 8.42 7.08 3.41
C ILE A 93 6.91 6.86 3.58
N LEU A 94 6.52 5.60 3.80
CA LEU A 94 5.20 5.22 4.32
C LEU A 94 5.12 5.50 5.82
N ARG A 95 4.15 6.31 6.23
CA ARG A 95 3.89 6.68 7.63
C ARG A 95 2.45 6.31 8.00
N TRP A 96 2.26 5.69 9.15
CA TRP A 96 0.95 5.51 9.76
C TRP A 96 0.65 6.73 10.63
N THR A 97 -0.45 7.42 10.35
CA THR A 97 -0.67 8.78 10.85
C THR A 97 -1.77 8.85 11.88
N ASN A 98 -1.44 9.38 13.07
CA ASN A 98 -2.43 9.85 14.05
C ASN A 98 -2.76 11.35 13.86
N LYS A 99 -2.11 12.04 12.91
CA LYS A 99 -2.27 13.46 12.60
C LYS A 99 -2.98 13.65 11.26
N ALA A 100 -3.70 14.76 11.11
CA ALA A 100 -4.35 15.08 9.84
C ALA A 100 -3.30 15.38 8.76
N ALA A 101 -3.60 15.02 7.51
CA ALA A 101 -2.78 15.45 6.37
C ALA A 101 -2.85 16.98 6.27
N GLU A 102 -1.75 17.66 5.94
CA GLU A 102 -1.65 19.14 5.98
C GLU A 102 -2.77 19.85 5.17
N ASN A 103 -3.32 19.17 4.17
CA ASN A 103 -4.37 19.69 3.28
C ASN A 103 -5.80 19.31 3.70
N PHE A 104 -6.01 18.69 4.87
CA PHE A 104 -7.30 18.24 5.39
C PHE A 104 -7.46 18.64 6.86
N LYS A 105 -8.41 19.53 7.16
CA LYS A 105 -8.57 20.09 8.51
C LYS A 105 -9.31 19.15 9.48
N GLN A 106 -10.17 18.24 8.97
CA GLN A 106 -10.99 17.37 9.83
C GLN A 106 -10.80 15.86 9.59
N ARG A 107 -10.51 15.40 8.36
CA ARG A 107 -10.35 13.97 8.04
C ARG A 107 -8.90 13.56 7.81
N ARG A 108 -8.56 12.35 8.26
CA ARG A 108 -7.19 11.83 8.29
C ARG A 108 -7.16 10.45 7.66
N PRO A 109 -6.29 10.18 6.67
CA PRO A 109 -6.03 8.81 6.26
C PRO A 109 -5.32 8.06 7.40
N ASP A 110 -5.45 6.73 7.44
CA ASP A 110 -4.70 5.93 8.41
C ASP A 110 -3.21 5.87 8.05
N ALA A 111 -2.89 5.94 6.76
CA ALA A 111 -1.53 5.97 6.24
C ALA A 111 -1.32 7.04 5.16
N ILE A 112 -0.12 7.61 5.14
CA ILE A 112 0.35 8.56 4.12
C ILE A 112 1.70 8.07 3.62
N ILE A 113 1.91 8.14 2.30
CA ILE A 113 3.25 8.04 1.73
C ILE A 113 3.65 9.42 1.28
N CYS A 114 4.77 9.92 1.79
CA CYS A 114 5.25 11.26 1.48
C CYS A 114 6.72 11.25 1.08
N ARG A 115 7.11 12.26 0.31
CA ARG A 115 8.50 12.59 0.04
C ARG A 115 8.86 13.88 0.76
N THR A 116 9.92 13.86 1.55
CA THR A 116 10.42 15.09 2.18
C THR A 116 11.46 15.76 1.28
N GLU A 117 11.17 16.98 0.85
CA GLU A 117 12.06 17.81 0.03
C GLU A 117 12.22 19.18 0.70
N ASN A 118 13.45 19.60 1.00
CA ASN A 118 13.76 20.87 1.65
C ASN A 118 12.97 21.15 2.95
N GLY A 119 12.67 20.10 3.72
CA GLY A 119 11.92 20.20 4.98
C GLY A 119 10.39 20.28 4.80
N VAL A 120 9.88 20.18 3.57
CA VAL A 120 8.45 20.15 3.24
C VAL A 120 8.05 18.73 2.82
N ASP A 121 6.94 18.23 3.36
CA ASP A 121 6.43 16.90 3.03
C ASP A 121 5.45 16.95 1.85
N LEU A 122 5.86 16.42 0.70
CA LEU A 122 4.99 16.19 -0.45
C LEU A 122 4.24 14.87 -0.30
N THR A 123 2.92 14.93 -0.17
CA THR A 123 2.09 13.70 -0.12
C THR A 123 1.96 13.04 -1.50
N LEU A 124 2.29 11.76 -1.58
CA LEU A 124 2.31 10.96 -2.80
C LEU A 124 1.14 9.97 -2.90
N ALA A 125 0.70 9.43 -1.75
CA ALA A 125 -0.33 8.39 -1.70
C ALA A 125 -0.96 8.26 -0.31
N PHE A 126 -2.07 7.53 -0.25
CA PHE A 126 -2.91 7.38 0.93
C PHE A 126 -3.27 5.92 1.24
N GLY A 127 -3.50 5.62 2.51
CA GLY A 127 -3.91 4.30 2.99
C GLY A 127 -5.04 4.37 4.02
N GLU A 128 -5.95 3.41 3.98
CA GLU A 128 -6.95 3.15 5.03
C GLU A 128 -6.84 1.70 5.49
N CYS A 129 -7.03 1.45 6.79
CA CYS A 129 -6.95 0.14 7.39
C CYS A 129 -8.15 -0.14 8.27
N LYS A 130 -8.73 -1.33 8.14
CA LYS A 130 -9.80 -1.82 9.01
C LYS A 130 -9.63 -3.30 9.29
N LEU A 131 -10.15 -3.74 10.44
CA LEU A 131 -10.27 -5.16 10.78
C LEU A 131 -11.19 -5.90 9.80
N GLY A 132 -10.98 -7.21 9.60
CA GLY A 132 -11.80 -8.01 8.68
C GLY A 132 -13.26 -8.11 9.08
N SER A 133 -13.56 -8.05 10.38
CA SER A 133 -14.91 -8.03 10.96
C SER A 133 -15.69 -6.73 10.68
N THR A 134 -15.03 -5.71 10.13
CA THR A 134 -15.65 -4.40 9.86
C THR A 134 -16.79 -4.51 8.84
N ARG A 135 -17.92 -3.85 9.15
CA ARG A 135 -19.11 -3.80 8.27
C ARG A 135 -18.76 -3.23 6.90
N ALA A 136 -19.41 -3.76 5.85
CA ALA A 136 -19.18 -3.32 4.47
C ALA A 136 -19.36 -1.82 4.27
N LYS A 137 -20.35 -1.20 4.94
CA LYS A 137 -20.59 0.26 4.91
C LYS A 137 -19.33 1.06 5.27
N ALA A 138 -18.64 0.69 6.33
CA ALA A 138 -17.41 1.39 6.76
C ALA A 138 -16.28 1.21 5.73
N THR A 139 -16.10 0.01 5.18
CA THR A 139 -15.12 -0.20 4.10
C THR A 139 -15.43 0.62 2.83
N CYS A 140 -16.72 0.76 2.46
CA CYS A 140 -17.11 1.63 1.34
C CYS A 140 -16.81 3.10 1.61
N MET A 141 -17.01 3.54 2.85
CA MET A 141 -16.68 4.90 3.28
C MET A 141 -15.18 5.18 3.18
N ASP A 142 -14.33 4.23 3.57
CA ASP A 142 -12.89 4.36 3.44
C ASP A 142 -12.45 4.47 1.97
N ILE A 143 -13.08 3.72 1.06
CA ILE A 143 -12.80 3.83 -0.38
C ILE A 143 -13.23 5.19 -0.92
N ALA A 144 -14.41 5.70 -0.53
CA ALA A 144 -14.87 7.04 -0.92
C ALA A 144 -13.90 8.12 -0.41
N LYS A 145 -13.45 7.98 0.84
CA LYS A 145 -12.47 8.87 1.48
C LYS A 145 -11.12 8.85 0.72
N LEU A 146 -10.62 7.69 0.31
CA LEU A 146 -9.44 7.57 -0.54
C LEU A 146 -9.64 8.24 -1.91
N ALA A 147 -10.80 8.07 -2.54
CA ALA A 147 -11.11 8.74 -3.82
C ALA A 147 -11.03 10.27 -3.68
N MET A 148 -11.54 10.81 -2.58
CA MET A 148 -11.50 12.25 -2.30
C MET A 148 -10.08 12.76 -1.98
N PHE A 149 -9.32 12.01 -1.17
CA PHE A 149 -7.93 12.33 -0.88
C PHE A 149 -7.11 12.40 -2.17
N THR A 150 -7.21 11.36 -3.00
CA THR A 150 -6.45 11.27 -4.26
C THR A 150 -6.89 12.33 -5.28
N GLN A 151 -8.19 12.57 -5.45
CA GLN A 151 -8.72 13.63 -6.30
C GLN A 151 -8.20 15.01 -5.88
N ARG A 152 -8.28 15.34 -4.58
CA ARG A 152 -7.82 16.63 -4.06
C ARG A 152 -6.32 16.79 -4.27
N THR A 153 -5.52 15.74 -4.04
CA THR A 153 -4.08 15.78 -4.34
C THR A 153 -3.82 16.07 -5.82
N ILE A 154 -4.54 15.45 -6.76
CA ILE A 154 -4.43 15.79 -8.20
C ILE A 154 -4.74 17.28 -8.45
N ASN A 155 -5.73 17.84 -7.74
CA ASN A 155 -6.14 19.23 -7.90
C ASN A 155 -5.16 20.24 -7.31
N ILE A 156 -4.40 19.89 -6.28
CA ILE A 156 -3.48 20.84 -5.63
C ILE A 156 -2.02 20.57 -5.98
N SER A 157 -1.69 19.40 -6.51
CA SER A 157 -0.34 19.02 -6.94
C SER A 157 -0.26 18.89 -8.47
N ASN A 158 0.93 19.04 -9.05
CA ASN A 158 1.13 18.81 -10.48
C ASN A 158 1.27 17.31 -10.78
N ARG A 159 0.25 16.51 -10.44
CA ARG A 159 0.25 15.06 -10.60
C ARG A 159 -0.94 14.60 -11.40
N GLN A 160 -0.71 13.71 -12.36
CA GLN A 160 -1.79 13.08 -13.14
C GLN A 160 -2.43 11.91 -12.41
N ASN A 161 -1.63 11.19 -11.64
CA ASN A 161 -1.98 9.94 -10.98
C ASN A 161 -1.62 10.01 -9.51
N VAL A 162 -2.51 9.54 -8.64
CA VAL A 162 -2.24 9.41 -7.20
C VAL A 162 -2.64 8.01 -6.77
N PHE A 163 -1.72 7.36 -6.06
CA PHE A 163 -1.89 5.99 -5.59
C PHE A 163 -2.65 5.96 -4.27
N SER A 164 -3.37 4.88 -4.02
CA SER A 164 -3.94 4.59 -2.70
C SER A 164 -4.10 3.11 -2.44
N PHE A 165 -4.25 2.72 -1.18
CA PHE A 165 -4.54 1.34 -0.80
C PHE A 165 -5.58 1.27 0.32
N ASN A 166 -6.36 0.19 0.33
CA ASN A 166 -7.33 -0.12 1.37
C ASN A 166 -7.06 -1.51 1.93
N ILE A 167 -6.93 -1.61 3.25
CA ILE A 167 -6.73 -2.86 3.98
C ILE A 167 -8.03 -3.22 4.69
N LYS A 168 -8.48 -4.46 4.50
CA LYS A 168 -9.55 -5.08 5.28
C LYS A 168 -9.11 -6.45 5.77
N GLY A 169 -8.84 -6.55 7.07
CA GLY A 169 -8.20 -7.74 7.63
C GLY A 169 -6.85 -7.94 6.94
N PHE A 170 -6.61 -9.12 6.39
CA PHE A 170 -5.37 -9.45 5.66
C PHE A 170 -5.40 -9.16 4.17
N LYS A 171 -6.50 -8.61 3.66
CA LYS A 171 -6.66 -8.28 2.23
C LYS A 171 -6.26 -6.83 2.00
N VAL A 172 -5.42 -6.61 0.98
CA VAL A 172 -5.04 -5.28 0.52
C VAL A 172 -5.50 -5.10 -0.92
N LYS A 173 -6.23 -4.02 -1.16
CA LYS A 173 -6.58 -3.54 -2.50
C LYS A 173 -5.78 -2.30 -2.81
N PHE A 174 -5.23 -2.24 -4.01
CA PHE A 174 -4.45 -1.10 -4.49
C PHE A 174 -5.20 -0.38 -5.59
N PHE A 175 -5.17 0.94 -5.58
CA PHE A 175 -5.89 1.79 -6.52
C PHE A 175 -4.98 2.89 -7.06
N VAL A 176 -5.28 3.33 -8.28
CA VAL A 176 -4.75 4.56 -8.85
C VAL A 176 -5.92 5.43 -9.29
N THR A 177 -5.90 6.67 -8.83
CA THR A 177 -6.79 7.72 -9.31
C THR A 177 -6.06 8.54 -10.35
N SER A 178 -6.64 8.68 -11.54
CA SER A 178 -6.08 9.43 -12.66
C SER A 178 -7.03 10.52 -13.13
N LEU A 179 -6.49 11.68 -13.51
CA LEU A 179 -7.22 12.66 -14.34
C LEU A 179 -7.21 12.19 -15.80
N LYS A 180 -8.39 11.83 -16.35
CA LYS A 180 -8.51 11.32 -17.74
C LYS A 180 -8.85 12.40 -18.76
N ASN A 181 -9.63 13.38 -18.34
CA ASN A 181 -9.98 14.58 -19.09
C ASN A 181 -10.28 15.71 -18.10
N GLU A 182 -10.53 16.93 -18.56
CA GLU A 182 -10.91 18.06 -17.70
C GLU A 182 -12.01 17.65 -16.72
N ARG A 183 -11.67 17.66 -15.42
CA ARG A 183 -12.56 17.36 -14.28
C ARG A 183 -13.13 15.93 -14.21
N VAL A 184 -12.66 14.99 -15.03
CA VAL A 184 -13.07 13.58 -14.95
C VAL A 184 -11.95 12.73 -14.34
N TYR A 185 -12.21 12.19 -13.16
CA TYR A 185 -11.29 11.36 -12.40
C TYR A 185 -11.73 9.90 -12.45
N LEU A 186 -10.78 9.01 -12.72
CA LEU A 186 -10.99 7.57 -12.70
C LEU A 186 -10.14 6.95 -11.61
N MET A 187 -10.78 6.36 -10.60
CA MET A 187 -10.12 5.49 -9.62
C MET A 187 -10.25 4.03 -10.06
N LYS A 188 -9.13 3.40 -10.41
CA LYS A 188 -9.07 2.01 -10.89
C LYS A 188 -8.34 1.14 -9.87
N GLN A 189 -8.88 -0.04 -9.56
CA GLN A 189 -8.14 -1.07 -8.81
C GLN A 189 -7.04 -1.67 -9.70
N VAL A 190 -5.79 -1.61 -9.23
CA VAL A 190 -4.61 -2.09 -9.97
C VAL A 190 -4.09 -3.44 -9.47
N GLY A 191 -4.49 -3.86 -8.28
CA GLY A 191 -4.13 -5.18 -7.73
C GLY A 191 -4.85 -5.49 -6.43
N GLU A 192 -4.89 -6.76 -6.08
CA GLU A 192 -5.40 -7.25 -4.78
C GLU A 192 -4.56 -8.44 -4.32
N VAL A 193 -4.13 -8.40 -3.07
CA VAL A 193 -3.38 -9.49 -2.43
C VAL A 193 -3.95 -9.82 -1.06
N VAL A 194 -3.79 -11.06 -0.62
CA VAL A 194 -4.09 -11.50 0.73
C VAL A 194 -2.78 -11.88 1.39
N LEU A 195 -2.42 -11.18 2.47
CA LEU A 195 -1.19 -11.41 3.21
C LEU A 195 -1.34 -12.65 4.11
N PRO A 196 -0.23 -13.38 4.36
CA PRO A 196 -0.22 -14.50 5.28
C PRO A 196 -0.33 -13.98 6.71
N ARG A 197 -0.99 -14.77 7.56
CA ARG A 197 -1.18 -14.47 8.98
C ARG A 197 -0.03 -14.95 9.86
N SER A 198 0.93 -15.67 9.27
CA SER A 198 2.05 -16.29 9.97
C SER A 198 3.12 -16.79 8.99
N LEU A 199 4.24 -17.26 9.53
CA LEU A 199 5.26 -17.98 8.77
C LEU A 199 4.74 -19.28 8.16
N ASP A 200 3.80 -19.97 8.82
CA ASP A 200 3.16 -21.19 8.29
C ASP A 200 2.34 -20.89 7.02
N GLY A 201 1.81 -19.66 6.89
CA GLY A 201 1.06 -19.20 5.72
C GLY A 201 1.91 -18.75 4.52
N MET A 202 3.23 -18.57 4.69
CA MET A 202 4.11 -18.02 3.65
C MET A 202 4.12 -18.80 2.32
N PRO A 203 4.08 -20.14 2.26
CA PRO A 203 4.06 -20.88 1.00
C PRO A 203 2.82 -20.57 0.15
N TYR A 204 1.67 -20.34 0.80
CA TYR A 204 0.44 -19.98 0.10
C TYR A 204 0.50 -18.56 -0.45
N PHE A 205 1.15 -17.65 0.30
CA PHE A 205 1.38 -16.29 -0.13
C PHE A 205 2.33 -16.22 -1.34
N ILE A 206 3.44 -16.98 -1.31
CA ILE A 206 4.41 -17.04 -2.40
C ILE A 206 3.90 -17.92 -3.54
N ASN A 207 3.07 -17.34 -4.38
CA ASN A 207 2.59 -17.95 -5.62
C ASN A 207 2.74 -16.96 -6.80
N MET A 208 2.68 -17.47 -8.03
CA MET A 208 2.86 -16.68 -9.25
C MET A 208 1.88 -15.50 -9.35
N LYS A 209 0.62 -15.69 -8.94
CA LYS A 209 -0.40 -14.63 -8.98
C LYS A 209 0.00 -13.49 -8.03
N THR A 210 0.27 -13.79 -6.77
CA THR A 210 0.67 -12.78 -5.78
C THR A 210 1.91 -12.02 -6.22
N ILE A 211 2.96 -12.72 -6.69
CA ILE A 211 4.21 -12.07 -7.11
C ILE A 211 3.98 -11.16 -8.32
N ASN A 212 3.16 -11.59 -9.29
CA ASN A 212 2.83 -10.75 -10.46
C ASN A 212 1.99 -9.53 -10.06
N ASP A 213 0.99 -9.70 -9.19
CA ASP A 213 0.16 -8.60 -8.70
C ASP A 213 1.01 -7.56 -7.93
N LEU A 214 1.90 -8.02 -7.05
CA LEU A 214 2.83 -7.14 -6.33
C LEU A 214 3.79 -6.42 -7.28
N LEU A 215 4.27 -7.10 -8.33
CA LEU A 215 5.16 -6.49 -9.32
C LEU A 215 4.43 -5.40 -10.12
N GLN A 216 3.19 -5.67 -10.54
CA GLN A 216 2.35 -4.70 -11.24
C GLN A 216 2.06 -3.48 -10.36
N VAL A 217 1.63 -3.70 -9.11
CA VAL A 217 1.34 -2.64 -8.15
C VAL A 217 2.57 -1.77 -7.90
N THR A 218 3.73 -2.40 -7.66
CA THR A 218 4.98 -1.71 -7.37
C THR A 218 5.43 -0.88 -8.57
N LYS A 219 5.40 -1.46 -9.78
CA LYS A 219 5.70 -0.73 -11.03
C LYS A 219 4.78 0.46 -11.22
N CYS A 220 3.48 0.25 -11.10
CA CYS A 220 2.46 1.30 -11.28
C CYS A 220 2.69 2.47 -10.31
N TYR A 221 2.96 2.19 -9.03
CA TYR A 221 3.28 3.25 -8.07
C TYR A 221 4.53 4.05 -8.46
N TRP A 222 5.66 3.37 -8.70
CA TRP A 222 6.94 4.04 -8.93
C TRP A 222 7.06 4.69 -10.32
N GLU A 223 6.43 4.13 -11.35
CA GLU A 223 6.56 4.61 -12.74
C GLU A 223 5.43 5.55 -13.17
N GLU A 224 4.22 5.40 -12.63
CA GLU A 224 3.05 6.16 -13.08
C GLU A 224 2.61 7.23 -12.09
N CYS A 225 2.75 6.98 -10.79
CA CYS A 225 2.24 7.87 -9.73
C CYS A 225 3.29 8.87 -9.21
N ASN A 226 4.58 8.62 -9.47
CA ASN A 226 5.68 9.48 -9.05
C ASN A 226 6.17 10.47 -10.12
N LYS A 227 5.46 10.56 -11.25
CA LYS A 227 5.74 11.54 -12.32
C LYS A 227 5.02 12.85 -12.05
N GLU A 228 5.75 13.95 -12.13
CA GLU A 228 5.18 15.29 -12.15
C GLU A 228 4.74 15.65 -13.58
N LEU A 229 3.62 16.35 -13.67
CA LEU A 229 3.20 17.00 -14.90
C LEU A 229 3.96 18.32 -15.01
N HIS A 230 4.79 18.44 -16.05
CA HIS A 230 5.52 19.67 -16.38
C HIS A 230 4.66 20.72 -17.13
N ASP A 231 3.33 20.57 -17.15
CA ASP A 231 2.46 21.39 -17.99
C ASP A 231 1.81 22.53 -17.20
N ASP A 232 1.95 23.76 -17.71
CA ASP A 232 1.32 25.00 -17.20
C ASP A 232 -0.21 25.02 -17.41
N LYS A 233 -0.79 23.92 -17.92
CA LYS A 233 -2.18 23.78 -18.34
C LYS A 233 -3.10 23.16 -17.29
N ILE A 234 -3.08 23.65 -16.05
CA ILE A 234 -4.14 23.29 -15.10
C ILE A 234 -4.76 24.52 -14.45
N ASN A 235 -5.33 25.39 -15.30
CA ASN A 235 -5.92 26.68 -14.93
C ASN A 235 -7.33 26.56 -14.30
N TRP A 236 -7.83 25.33 -14.06
CA TRP A 236 -9.16 25.05 -13.48
C TRP A 236 -9.12 24.45 -12.07
N LYS A 237 -7.96 24.43 -11.41
CA LYS A 237 -7.79 23.93 -10.03
C LYS A 237 -8.44 24.88 -9.03
N ILE A 238 -9.76 24.89 -8.98
CA ILE A 238 -10.51 25.55 -7.91
C ILE A 238 -10.56 24.55 -6.76
N GLU A 239 -10.16 25.00 -5.57
CA GLU A 239 -10.33 24.23 -4.34
C GLU A 239 -11.82 24.02 -4.11
N VAL A 240 -12.29 22.78 -4.28
CA VAL A 240 -13.66 22.41 -3.92
C VAL A 240 -13.68 22.21 -2.40
N ASP A 241 -14.60 22.91 -1.72
CA ASP A 241 -14.89 22.70 -0.31
C ASP A 241 -15.62 21.37 -0.13
N TYR A 242 -14.85 20.31 0.02
CA TYR A 242 -15.33 18.94 0.14
C TYR A 242 -15.99 18.63 1.49
N GLU A 243 -15.83 19.50 2.50
CA GLU A 243 -16.38 19.27 3.85
C GLU A 243 -17.92 19.17 3.80
N LYS A 244 -18.58 19.99 2.96
CA LYS A 244 -20.05 19.93 2.76
C LYS A 244 -20.57 18.61 2.19
N TYR A 245 -19.83 17.98 1.27
CA TYR A 245 -20.23 16.69 0.68
C TYR A 245 -20.00 15.55 1.66
N LEU A 246 -19.00 15.69 2.52
CA LEU A 246 -18.58 14.70 3.50
C LEU A 246 -19.50 14.69 4.73
N ASP A 247 -19.89 15.86 5.24
CA ASP A 247 -20.90 16.01 6.30
C ASP A 247 -22.24 15.40 5.88
N ALA A 248 -22.62 15.51 4.60
CA ALA A 248 -23.82 14.88 4.08
C ALA A 248 -23.73 13.33 4.07
N ILE A 249 -22.53 12.76 3.99
CA ILE A 249 -22.33 11.31 4.04
C ILE A 249 -22.24 10.84 5.51
N ASP A 250 -21.58 11.59 6.38
CA ASP A 250 -21.47 11.28 7.81
C ASP A 250 -22.79 11.49 8.55
N ASN A 251 -23.57 12.54 8.27
CA ASN A 251 -24.85 12.78 8.93
C ASN A 251 -25.91 11.70 8.61
N ARG A 252 -25.88 11.11 7.41
CA ARG A 252 -26.70 9.91 7.08
C ARG A 252 -26.23 8.63 7.80
N SER A 253 -25.16 8.70 8.59
CA SER A 253 -24.65 7.59 9.40
C SER A 253 -25.28 7.55 10.79
N ASN A 254 -25.73 8.70 11.30
CA ASN A 254 -26.29 8.83 12.66
C ASN A 254 -27.80 8.54 12.71
N ASP A 255 -28.51 8.63 11.58
CA ASP A 255 -29.95 8.33 11.52
C ASP A 255 -30.30 6.83 11.52
N TYR A 256 -29.29 5.94 11.56
CA TYR A 256 -29.47 4.49 11.50
C TYR A 256 -28.50 3.73 12.42
N GLN A 257 -28.20 4.30 13.60
CA GLN A 257 -27.64 3.54 14.71
C GLN A 257 -28.71 2.70 15.40
#